data_AF-A0A3D0SRG0-F1
#
_entry.id   AF-A0A3D0SRG0-F1
#
_cell.length_a   1.000
_cell.length_b   1.000
_cell.length_c   1.000
_cell.angle_alpha   90.00
_cell.angle_beta   90.00
_cell.angle_gamma   90.00
#
_symmetry.space_group_name_H-M   'P 1'
#
loop_
_entity.id
_entity.type
_entity.pdbx_description
1 polymer ?
#
loop_
_entity_poly.entity_id
_entity_poly.type
_entity_poly.pdbx_seq_one_letter_code
_entity_poly.pdbx_strand_id
1 'polypeptide(L)'
;MSEHLPPTGPIILGMTGASGASYGLRLLHCLLEAGRPVQFLLSKAAQIVIHMETDLHLPGRPRDIRQKLIAHYRCDPGQLQVYGQDEWT
;
A
#
# COMPACT_ATOMS: atom_id res chain seq x y z
N MET A 1 -20.02 -12.38 26.41
CA MET A 1 -18.73 -12.11 25.76
C MET A 1 -19.05 -11.31 24.51
N SER A 2 -18.78 -10.00 24.47
CA SER A 2 -18.99 -9.24 23.23
C SER A 2 -17.93 -9.68 22.24
N GLU A 3 -18.35 -10.34 21.16
CA GLU A 3 -17.49 -10.56 20.01
C GLU A 3 -17.11 -9.20 19.44
N HIS A 4 -15.86 -8.79 19.64
CA HIS A 4 -15.27 -7.66 18.94
C HIS A 4 -15.00 -8.12 17.51
N LEU A 5 -16.04 -8.06 16.66
CA LEU A 5 -15.86 -8.27 15.23
C LEU A 5 -14.86 -7.23 14.72
N PRO A 6 -13.78 -7.65 14.05
CA PRO A 6 -12.82 -6.71 13.51
C PRO A 6 -13.53 -5.76 12.55
N PRO A 7 -13.15 -4.47 12.51
CA PRO A 7 -13.75 -3.52 11.59
C PRO A 7 -13.63 -4.03 10.15
N THR A 8 -14.77 -4.14 9.48
CA THR A 8 -14.91 -4.66 8.11
C THR A 8 -14.54 -3.65 7.03
N GLY A 9 -14.32 -2.38 7.41
CA GLY A 9 -13.94 -1.31 6.49
C GLY A 9 -12.48 -1.41 5.99
N PRO A 10 -12.16 -0.70 4.90
CA PRO A 10 -10.80 -0.65 4.37
C PRO A 10 -9.85 0.04 5.36
N ILE A 11 -8.59 -0.42 5.38
CA ILE A 11 -7.51 0.26 6.09
C ILE A 11 -6.85 1.25 5.13
N ILE A 12 -6.77 2.51 5.57
CA ILE A 12 -6.04 3.55 4.86
C ILE A 12 -4.58 3.51 5.33
N LEU A 13 -3.66 3.17 4.43
CA LEU A 13 -2.23 3.13 4.68
C LEU A 13 -1.53 4.23 3.89
N GLY A 14 -1.09 5.29 4.58
CA GLY A 14 -0.30 6.37 3.99
C GLY A 14 1.20 6.17 4.22
N MET A 15 2.00 6.26 3.16
CA MET A 15 3.46 6.29 3.22
C MET A 15 4.00 7.65 2.75
N THR A 16 4.93 8.19 3.55
CA THR A 16 5.62 9.47 3.32
C THR A 16 7.12 9.24 3.09
N GLY A 17 7.88 10.30 2.82
CA GLY A 17 9.32 10.24 2.51
C GLY A 17 10.25 10.12 3.71
N ALA A 18 9.80 9.51 4.81
CA ALA A 18 10.68 9.18 5.92
C ALA A 18 11.40 7.85 5.65
N SER A 19 12.60 7.68 6.23
CA SER A 19 13.32 6.40 6.17
C SER A 19 12.53 5.28 6.84
N GLY A 20 12.72 4.05 6.36
CA GLY A 20 12.01 2.86 6.85
C GLY A 20 10.94 2.35 5.89
N ALA A 21 11.15 2.49 4.58
CA ALA A 21 10.21 2.03 3.55
C ALA A 21 9.84 0.55 3.72
N SER A 22 10.78 -0.29 4.15
CA SER A 22 10.58 -1.72 4.42
C SER A 22 9.47 -1.99 5.43
N TYR A 23 9.27 -1.13 6.43
CA TYR A 23 8.19 -1.30 7.42
C TYR A 23 6.83 -1.08 6.79
N GLY A 24 6.66 -0.01 6.01
CA GLY A 24 5.40 0.29 5.32
C GLY A 24 5.05 -0.79 4.29
N LEU A 25 6.03 -1.25 3.50
CA LEU A 25 5.85 -2.33 2.54
C LEU A 25 5.53 -3.67 3.21
N ARG A 26 6.21 -4.01 4.32
CA ARG A 26 5.90 -5.24 5.05
C ARG A 26 4.51 -5.19 5.68
N LEU A 27 4.11 -4.04 6.23
CA LEU A 27 2.76 -3.85 6.76
C LEU A 27 1.71 -4.01 5.66
N LEU A 28 1.90 -3.36 4.50
CA LEU A 28 1.02 -3.53 3.35
C LEU A 28 0.86 -5.01 2.97
N HIS A 29 1.98 -5.73 2.87
CA HIS A 29 1.95 -7.16 2.55
C HIS A 29 1.15 -7.96 3.58
N CYS A 30 1.41 -7.76 4.88
CA CYS A 30 0.69 -8.45 5.95
C CYS A 30 -0.83 -8.18 5.91
N LEU A 31 -1.24 -6.95 5.61
CA LEU A 31 -2.67 -6.61 5.49
C LEU A 31 -3.33 -7.35 4.32
N LEU A 32 -2.65 -7.42 3.17
CA LEU A 32 -3.14 -8.13 2.00
C LEU A 32 -3.21 -9.65 2.24
N GLU A 33 -2.18 -10.25 2.86
CA GLU A 33 -2.17 -11.66 3.27
C GLU A 33 -3.31 -11.98 4.25
N ALA A 34 -3.66 -11.02 5.11
CA ALA A 34 -4.75 -11.15 6.08
C ALA A 34 -6.15 -10.94 5.49
N GLY A 35 -6.30 -10.84 4.17
CA GLY A 35 -7.61 -10.65 3.55
C GLY A 35 -8.14 -9.21 3.61
N ARG A 36 -7.39 -8.23 4.14
CA ARG A 36 -7.90 -6.88 4.42
C ARG A 36 -7.93 -6.01 3.17
N PRO A 37 -9.03 -5.27 2.91
CA PRO A 37 -9.02 -4.21 1.92
C PRO A 37 -8.12 -3.05 2.37
N VAL A 38 -7.26 -2.57 1.48
CA VAL A 38 -6.29 -1.49 1.73
C VAL A 38 -6.43 -0.39 0.68
N GLN A 39 -6.57 0.84 1.18
CA GLN A 39 -6.39 2.06 0.39
C GLN A 39 -4.98 2.59 0.67
N PHE A 40 -4.09 2.44 -0.30
CA PHE A 40 -2.68 2.75 -0.17
C PHE A 40 -2.36 4.11 -0.79
N LEU A 41 -1.79 5.01 0.01
CA LEU A 41 -1.45 6.37 -0.41
C LEU A 41 0.06 6.53 -0.34
N LEU A 42 0.65 7.06 -1.40
CA LEU A 42 2.09 7.24 -1.52
C LEU A 42 2.40 8.66 -1.98
N SER A 43 3.18 9.40 -1.21
CA SER A 43 3.72 10.68 -1.70
C SER A 43 4.87 10.42 -2.68
N LYS A 44 5.18 11.41 -3.52
CA LYS A 44 6.35 11.32 -4.41
C LYS A 44 7.65 11.08 -3.63
N ALA A 45 7.77 11.67 -2.43
CA ALA A 45 8.93 11.45 -1.56
C ALA A 45 9.00 10.01 -1.05
N ALA A 46 7.87 9.39 -0.69
CA ALA A 46 7.81 7.99 -0.28
C ALA A 46 8.25 7.05 -1.41
N GLN A 47 7.83 7.34 -2.64
CA GLN A 47 8.29 6.59 -3.81
C GLN A 47 9.80 6.63 -3.95
N ILE A 48 10.41 7.81 -3.81
CA ILE A 48 11.88 7.97 -3.88
C ILE A 48 12.56 7.13 -2.80
N VAL A 49 12.09 7.21 -1.54
CA VAL A 49 12.68 6.43 -0.43
C VAL A 49 12.55 4.93 -0.67
N ILE A 50 11.42 4.45 -1.19
CA ILE A 50 11.26 3.02 -1.55
C ILE A 50 12.32 2.57 -2.55
N HIS A 51 12.61 3.38 -3.58
CA HIS A 51 13.65 3.04 -4.58
C HIS A 51 15.07 3.12 -4.02
N MET A 52 15.30 3.95 -2.99
CA MET A 52 16.61 4.10 -2.36
C MET A 52 16.89 2.99 -1.35
N GLU A 53 15.87 2.54 -0.62
CA GLU A 53 16.03 1.61 0.50
C GLU A 53 15.69 0.14 0.14
N THR A 54 15.05 -0.10 -1.00
CA THR A 54 14.57 -1.44 -1.40
C THR A 54 14.76 -1.71 -2.89
N ASP A 55 14.75 -2.98 -3.28
CA ASP A 55 14.80 -3.39 -4.69
C ASP A 55 13.46 -3.20 -5.43
N LEU A 56 12.44 -2.63 -4.76
CA LEU A 56 11.10 -2.47 -5.33
C LEU A 56 10.98 -1.17 -6.14
N HIS A 57 11.14 -1.28 -7.46
CA HIS A 57 11.02 -0.12 -8.35
C HIS A 57 9.56 0.24 -8.72
N LEU A 58 8.89 1.07 -7.93
CA LEU A 58 7.51 1.49 -8.22
C LEU A 58 7.41 2.45 -9.44
N PRO A 59 6.50 2.22 -10.39
CA PRO A 59 6.28 3.13 -11.53
C PRO A 59 5.62 4.45 -11.09
N GLY A 60 5.63 5.48 -11.95
CA GLY A 60 5.18 6.83 -11.55
C GLY A 60 3.67 7.03 -11.41
N ARG A 61 2.82 6.15 -11.97
CA ARG A 61 1.36 6.31 -11.95
C ARG A 61 0.70 5.39 -10.92
N PRO A 62 -0.30 5.85 -10.14
CA PRO A 62 -0.99 5.03 -9.13
C PRO A 62 -1.55 3.71 -9.67
N ARG A 63 -2.18 3.74 -10.85
CA ARG A 63 -2.69 2.55 -11.54
C ARG A 63 -1.59 1.52 -11.82
N ASP A 64 -0.42 1.97 -12.26
CA ASP A 64 0.71 1.11 -12.59
C ASP A 64 1.37 0.58 -11.30
N ILE A 65 1.41 1.40 -10.24
CA ILE A 65 1.87 0.98 -8.90
C ILE A 65 0.97 -0.15 -8.40
N ARG A 66 -0.36 0.03 -8.47
CA ARG A 66 -1.33 -0.99 -8.08
C ARG A 66 -1.08 -2.31 -8.82
N GLN A 67 -0.92 -2.27 -10.14
CA GLN A 67 -0.64 -3.46 -10.94
C GLN A 67 0.67 -4.13 -10.52
N LYS A 68 1.74 -3.34 -10.31
CA LYS A 68 3.03 -3.88 -9.86
C LYS A 68 2.93 -4.54 -8.49
N LEU A 69 2.24 -3.91 -7.54
CA LEU A 69 2.09 -4.43 -6.18
C LEU A 69 1.20 -5.69 -6.14
N ILE A 70 0.12 -5.73 -6.93
CA ILE A 70 -0.71 -6.95 -7.08
C ILE A 70 0.13 -8.10 -7.64
N ALA A 71 0.94 -7.85 -8.68
CA ALA A 71 1.81 -8.88 -9.25
C ALA A 71 2.91 -9.32 -8.26
N HIS A 72 3.49 -8.36 -7.53
CA HIS A 72 4.58 -8.61 -6.58
C HIS A 72 4.11 -9.40 -5.36
N TYR A 73 2.96 -9.05 -4.76
CA TYR A 73 2.42 -9.71 -3.57
C TYR A 73 1.43 -10.85 -3.88
N ARG A 74 1.02 -11.01 -5.15
CA ARG A 74 0.03 -12.02 -5.59
C ARG A 74 -1.29 -11.94 -4.79
N CYS A 75 -1.74 -10.74 -4.47
CA CYS A 75 -3.00 -10.50 -3.75
C CYS A 75 -4.20 -10.40 -4.69
N ASP A 76 -5.41 -10.48 -4.14
CA ASP A 76 -6.63 -10.26 -4.92
C ASP A 76 -6.71 -8.78 -5.33
N PRO A 77 -6.95 -8.46 -6.63
CA PRO A 77 -7.03 -7.10 -7.10
C PRO A 77 -8.06 -6.23 -6.37
N GLY A 78 -9.17 -6.80 -5.91
CA GLY A 78 -10.21 -6.11 -5.16
C GLY A 78 -9.75 -5.61 -3.79
N GLN A 79 -8.65 -6.15 -3.26
CA GLN A 79 -8.13 -5.77 -1.93
C GLN A 79 -7.26 -4.53 -1.95
N LEU A 80 -6.69 -4.13 -3.09
CA LEU A 80 -5.73 -3.02 -3.15
C LEU A 80 -6.25 -1.90 -4.05
N GLN A 81 -6.35 -0.70 -3.49
CA GLN A 81 -6.45 0.55 -4.24
C GLN A 81 -5.23 1.41 -3.94
N VAL A 82 -4.71 2.10 -4.95
CA VAL A 82 -3.54 2.97 -4.81
C VAL A 82 -3.91 4.36 -5.30
N TYR A 83 -3.61 5.37 -4.48
CA TYR A 83 -3.88 6.77 -4.79
C TYR A 83 -2.59 7.57 -4.85
N GLY A 84 -2.52 8.44 -5.85
CA GLY A 84 -1.50 9.48 -5.94
C GLY A 84 -1.81 10.68 -5.04
N GLN A 85 -0.85 11.59 -4.96
CA GLN A 85 -0.98 12.83 -4.17
C GLN A 85 -2.10 13.75 -4.68
N ASP A 86 -2.43 13.68 -5.98
CA ASP A 86 -3.41 14.56 -6.63
C ASP A 86 -4.81 13.92 -6.78
N GLU A 87 -5.02 12.68 -6.34
CA GLU A 87 -6.28 11.93 -6.50
C GLU A 87 -7.25 12.09 -5.31
N TRP A 88 -7.21 13.24 -4.62
CA TRP A 88 -8.05 13.57 -3.45
C TRP A 88 -9.28 14.43 -3.78
N THR A 89 -9.57 14.62 -5.07
CA THR A 89 -10.72 15.38 -5.63
C THR A 89 -11.58 14.45 -6.46
#